data_AF-X1BJQ1-F1
#
_entry.id   AF-X1BJQ1-F1
#
_cell.length_a   1.000
_cell.length_b   1.000
_cell.length_c   1.000
_cell.angle_alpha   90.00
_cell.angle_beta   90.00
_cell.angle_gamma   90.00
#
_symmetry.space_group_name_H-M   'P 1'
#
loop_
_entity.id
_entity.type
_entity.pdbx_description
1 polymer ?
#
loop_
_entity_poly.entity_id
_entity_poly.type
_entity_poly.pdbx_seq_one_letter_code
_entity_poly.pdbx_strand_id
1 'polypeptide(L)'
;DTVWNISMSPNVKSMKGILFLFIDPADSGALYGRDSEKFYNPKINKVSITLDGNPNQLFASGMLKHQQWDEIRKHFADGKHRTIPTVAKELELSDMTLGYYLTDKFALWIDLRTTDDDSLHGSGRKLEGASQSINIQIEKDAETAGALDAYIFYICVDN
;
A
#
# COMPACT_ATOMS: atom_id res chain seq x y z
N ASP A 1 -16.34 -10.74 5.45
CA ASP A 1 -15.97 -9.72 6.45
C ASP A 1 -15.81 -8.38 5.75
N THR A 2 -16.31 -7.29 6.33
CA THR A 2 -16.24 -5.92 5.76
C THR A 2 -15.24 -5.04 6.48
N VAL A 3 -14.65 -5.53 7.59
CA VAL A 3 -13.63 -4.81 8.35
C VAL A 3 -12.48 -5.76 8.65
N TRP A 4 -11.27 -5.41 8.24
CA TRP A 4 -10.06 -6.15 8.59
C TRP A 4 -9.20 -5.35 9.57
N ASN A 5 -8.76 -6.03 10.63
CA ASN A 5 -7.83 -5.47 11.61
C ASN A 5 -6.50 -6.20 11.49
N ILE A 6 -5.45 -5.47 11.16
CA ILE A 6 -4.11 -5.99 10.91
C ILE A 6 -3.18 -5.33 11.92
N SER A 7 -2.60 -6.14 12.80
CA SER A 7 -1.62 -5.71 13.78
C SER A 7 -0.25 -6.24 13.39
N MET A 8 0.75 -5.37 13.38
CA MET A 8 2.11 -5.72 13.02
C MET A 8 3.13 -4.99 13.88
N SER A 9 4.24 -5.66 14.14
CA SER A 9 5.33 -5.16 14.98
C SER A 9 6.67 -5.35 14.24
N PRO A 10 6.91 -4.59 13.15
CA PRO A 10 8.13 -4.75 12.38
C PRO A 10 9.36 -4.34 13.20
N ASN A 11 10.41 -5.15 13.19
CA ASN A 11 11.68 -4.86 13.88
C ASN A 11 12.62 -4.06 12.97
N VAL A 12 12.23 -2.83 12.64
CA VAL A 12 12.94 -1.96 11.69
C VAL A 12 13.14 -0.57 12.28
N LYS A 13 14.31 0.05 12.05
CA LYS A 13 14.64 1.37 12.63
C LYS A 13 13.91 2.53 11.97
N SER A 14 13.70 2.44 10.65
CA SER A 14 13.04 3.47 9.86
C SER A 14 12.31 2.84 8.68
N MET A 15 11.10 3.33 8.39
CA MET A 15 10.25 2.81 7.33
C MET A 15 9.71 3.95 6.45
N LYS A 16 9.79 3.75 5.13
CA LYS A 16 9.21 4.66 4.13
C LYS A 16 7.74 4.40 3.90
N GLY A 17 7.31 3.15 3.95
CA GLY A 17 5.92 2.82 3.72
C GLY A 17 5.64 1.32 3.72
N ILE A 18 4.38 1.00 3.49
CA ILE A 18 3.86 -0.37 3.54
C ILE A 18 3.05 -0.63 2.29
N LEU A 19 3.37 -1.74 1.61
CA LEU A 19 2.68 -2.16 0.41
C LEU A 19 1.84 -3.41 0.71
N PHE A 20 0.56 -3.35 0.33
CA PHE A 20 -0.38 -4.46 0.39
C PHE A 20 -0.76 -4.91 -1.01
N LEU A 21 -0.62 -6.21 -1.26
CA LEU A 21 -1.09 -6.86 -2.48
C LEU A 21 -2.10 -7.95 -2.09
N PHE A 22 -3.30 -7.89 -2.67
CA PHE A 22 -4.37 -8.84 -2.36
C PHE A 22 -4.56 -9.82 -3.49
N ILE A 23 -4.89 -11.06 -3.13
CA ILE A 23 -5.07 -12.16 -4.08
C ILE A 23 -6.34 -12.90 -3.69
N ASP A 24 -7.19 -13.14 -4.69
CA ASP A 24 -8.26 -14.12 -4.56
C ASP A 24 -7.70 -15.50 -4.95
N PRO A 25 -7.56 -16.43 -3.98
CA PRO A 25 -7.07 -17.77 -4.27
C PRO A 25 -7.99 -18.54 -5.24
N ALA A 26 -9.27 -18.19 -5.30
CA ALA A 26 -10.24 -18.83 -6.18
C ALA A 26 -10.09 -18.38 -7.64
N ASP A 27 -9.70 -17.13 -7.88
CA ASP A 27 -9.47 -16.57 -9.23
C ASP A 27 -8.06 -16.88 -9.75
N SER A 28 -7.10 -17.09 -8.84
CA SER A 28 -5.69 -17.31 -9.18
C SER A 28 -5.36 -18.71 -9.72
N GLY A 29 -6.35 -19.60 -9.87
CA GLY A 29 -6.14 -20.98 -10.32
C GLY A 29 -5.29 -21.81 -9.34
N ALA A 30 -5.49 -23.13 -9.32
CA ALA A 30 -4.75 -24.02 -8.43
C ALA A 30 -3.23 -23.94 -8.70
N LEU A 31 -2.46 -23.30 -7.81
CA LEU A 31 -0.98 -23.29 -7.59
C LEU A 31 -0.03 -23.09 -8.79
N TYR A 32 -0.43 -23.37 -10.03
CA TYR A 32 0.35 -23.36 -11.26
C TYR A 32 -0.26 -22.47 -12.36
N GLY A 33 -1.49 -21.98 -12.16
CA GLY A 33 -2.20 -21.09 -13.10
C GLY A 33 -2.25 -19.62 -12.67
N ARG A 34 -1.55 -19.27 -11.58
CA ARG A 34 -1.57 -17.91 -11.04
C ARG A 34 -0.84 -16.96 -11.96
N ASP A 35 -1.58 -15.98 -12.43
CA ASP A 35 -1.02 -14.80 -13.05
C ASP A 35 -0.30 -13.98 -11.95
N SER A 36 1.03 -14.05 -11.92
CA SER A 36 1.87 -13.34 -10.93
C SER A 36 1.73 -11.82 -11.01
N GLU A 37 1.15 -11.37 -12.10
CA GLU A 37 0.97 -9.98 -12.45
C GLU A 37 -0.42 -9.45 -12.09
N LYS A 38 -1.33 -10.30 -11.60
CA LYS A 38 -2.69 -9.90 -11.20
C LYS A 38 -2.86 -9.80 -9.69
N PHE A 39 -3.41 -8.67 -9.26
CA PHE A 39 -3.75 -8.39 -7.87
C PHE A 39 -5.19 -7.90 -7.77
N TYR A 40 -5.91 -8.50 -6.82
CA TYR A 40 -7.32 -8.27 -6.58
C TYR A 40 -7.56 -6.92 -5.91
N ASN A 41 -8.62 -6.23 -6.30
CA ASN A 41 -9.08 -5.03 -5.62
C ASN A 41 -10.22 -5.37 -4.64
N PRO A 42 -9.97 -5.33 -3.32
CA PRO A 42 -10.98 -5.71 -2.33
C PRO A 42 -12.04 -4.64 -2.06
N LYS A 43 -12.15 -3.62 -2.92
CA LYS A 43 -13.05 -2.46 -2.79
C LYS A 43 -12.93 -1.76 -1.44
N ILE A 44 -11.71 -1.35 -1.11
CA ILE A 44 -11.41 -0.62 0.13
C ILE A 44 -12.05 0.76 0.10
N ASN A 45 -12.84 1.06 1.13
CA ASN A 45 -13.48 2.35 1.34
C ASN A 45 -12.61 3.28 2.19
N LYS A 46 -12.02 2.73 3.26
CA LYS A 46 -11.26 3.49 4.23
C LYS A 46 -10.14 2.67 4.87
N VAL A 47 -8.98 3.28 5.05
CA VAL A 47 -7.85 2.73 5.80
C VAL A 47 -7.53 3.64 6.97
N SER A 48 -7.61 3.13 8.19
CA SER A 48 -7.25 3.86 9.41
C SER A 48 -5.99 3.25 10.01
N ILE A 49 -5.07 4.10 10.44
CA ILE A 49 -3.75 3.67 10.91
C ILE A 49 -3.51 4.25 12.30
N THR A 50 -3.14 3.37 13.22
CA THR A 50 -2.75 3.70 14.59
C THR A 50 -1.33 3.25 14.81
N LEU A 51 -0.47 4.20 15.16
CA LEU A 51 0.96 3.98 15.40
C LEU A 51 1.23 4.21 16.89
N ASP A 52 1.69 3.16 17.59
CA ASP A 52 2.02 3.24 19.01
C ASP A 52 0.88 3.82 19.86
N GLY A 53 -0.35 3.36 19.62
CA GLY A 53 -1.56 3.83 20.31
C GLY A 53 -2.07 5.21 19.87
N ASN A 54 -1.35 5.93 19.01
CA ASN A 54 -1.79 7.22 18.47
C ASN A 54 -2.52 7.04 17.12
N PRO A 55 -3.84 7.25 17.06
CA PRO A 55 -4.59 7.11 15.83
C PRO A 55 -4.33 8.26 14.86
N ASN A 56 -4.54 8.00 13.56
CA ASN A 56 -4.72 9.02 12.53
C ASN A 56 -3.54 9.98 12.31
N GLN A 57 -2.32 9.54 12.60
CA GLN A 57 -1.12 10.38 12.47
C GLN A 57 -0.71 10.64 11.01
N LEU A 58 -1.18 9.83 10.06
CA LEU A 58 -0.89 9.97 8.63
C LEU A 58 -2.07 10.62 7.90
N PHE A 59 -3.27 10.14 8.21
CA PHE A 59 -4.53 10.65 7.68
C PHE A 59 -5.47 10.94 8.85
N ALA A 60 -5.74 12.23 9.11
CA ALA A 60 -6.55 12.69 10.24
C ALA A 60 -7.95 12.03 10.31
N SER A 61 -8.49 11.60 9.16
CA SER A 61 -9.79 10.93 9.04
C SER A 61 -9.71 9.53 8.42
N GLY A 62 -8.52 8.94 8.33
CA GLY A 62 -8.24 7.75 7.53
C GLY A 62 -8.10 8.06 6.03
N MET A 63 -7.43 7.16 5.30
CA MET A 63 -7.26 7.24 3.85
C MET A 63 -8.52 6.72 3.15
N LEU A 64 -9.13 7.57 2.32
CA LEU A 64 -10.34 7.26 1.56
C LEU A 64 -10.01 6.64 0.20
N LYS A 65 -11.01 6.01 -0.43
CA LYS A 65 -10.89 5.33 -1.74
C LYS A 65 -10.16 6.13 -2.83
N HIS A 66 -10.49 7.41 -3.01
CA HIS A 66 -9.84 8.24 -4.04
C HIS A 66 -8.36 8.51 -3.72
N GLN A 67 -8.00 8.59 -2.44
CA GLN A 67 -6.63 8.84 -2.00
C GLN A 67 -5.72 7.64 -2.22
N GLN A 68 -6.25 6.41 -2.29
CA GLN A 68 -5.46 5.21 -2.59
C GLN A 68 -4.79 5.31 -3.97
N TRP A 69 -5.53 5.77 -4.98
CA TRP A 69 -4.97 6.05 -6.31
C TRP A 69 -3.96 7.21 -6.26
N ASP A 70 -4.29 8.28 -5.52
CA ASP A 70 -3.40 9.43 -5.40
C ASP A 70 -2.05 9.11 -4.73
N GLU A 71 -2.02 8.15 -3.79
CA GLU A 71 -0.80 7.70 -3.12
C GLU A 71 0.00 6.72 -3.98
N ILE A 72 -0.65 5.70 -4.59
CA ILE A 72 0.08 4.71 -5.40
C ILE A 72 0.72 5.35 -6.64
N ARG A 73 0.05 6.32 -7.27
CA ARG A 73 0.58 7.00 -8.47
C ARG A 73 1.85 7.80 -8.21
N LYS A 74 2.11 8.22 -6.95
CA LYS A 74 3.38 8.89 -6.57
C LYS A 74 4.58 7.98 -6.84
N HIS A 75 4.39 6.67 -6.73
CA HIS A 75 5.43 5.66 -6.88
C HIS A 75 5.37 4.93 -8.24
N PHE A 76 4.17 4.77 -8.82
CA PHE A 76 3.92 3.96 -10.01
C PHE A 76 3.51 4.77 -11.26
N ALA A 77 4.04 5.99 -11.38
CA ALA A 77 4.18 6.73 -12.65
C ALA A 77 3.17 7.83 -13.05
N ASP A 78 2.28 8.31 -12.19
CA ASP A 78 1.47 9.53 -12.50
C ASP A 78 1.56 10.58 -11.38
N GLY A 79 2.69 11.29 -11.36
CA GLY A 79 2.94 12.40 -10.44
C GLY A 79 3.83 13.46 -11.08
N LYS A 80 3.83 14.67 -10.50
CA LYS A 80 4.68 15.80 -10.94
C LYS A 80 6.14 15.67 -10.48
N HIS A 81 6.65 14.45 -10.34
CA HIS A 81 8.03 14.22 -9.90
C HIS A 81 8.95 14.03 -11.09
N ARG A 82 10.11 14.69 -11.07
CA ARG A 82 11.04 14.77 -12.22
C ARG A 82 11.56 13.42 -12.73
N THR A 83 11.56 12.38 -11.90
CA THR A 83 12.04 11.03 -12.24
C THR A 83 10.97 10.15 -12.87
N ILE A 84 9.69 10.53 -12.77
CA ILE A 84 8.56 9.67 -13.16
C ILE A 84 8.58 9.32 -14.65
N PRO A 85 8.82 10.24 -15.61
CA PRO A 85 8.88 9.87 -17.02
C PRO A 85 9.99 8.86 -17.34
N THR A 86 11.11 8.94 -16.62
CA THR A 86 12.23 8.00 -16.76
C THR A 86 11.87 6.65 -16.16
N VAL A 87 11.32 6.61 -14.94
CA VAL A 87 10.86 5.37 -14.28
C VAL A 87 9.75 4.69 -15.06
N ALA A 88 8.78 5.44 -15.58
CA ALA A 88 7.70 4.92 -16.42
C ALA A 88 8.22 4.24 -17.68
N LYS A 89 9.27 4.81 -18.28
CA LYS A 89 9.92 4.26 -19.47
C LYS A 89 10.81 3.05 -19.13
N GLU A 90 11.58 3.12 -18.05
CA GLU A 90 12.49 2.05 -17.62
C GLU A 90 11.76 0.81 -17.11
N LEU A 91 10.59 1.00 -16.47
CA LEU A 91 9.76 -0.07 -15.93
C LEU A 91 8.55 -0.41 -16.83
N GLU A 92 8.49 0.18 -18.03
CA GLU A 92 7.41 -0.04 -19.01
C GLU A 92 5.99 0.26 -18.45
N LEU A 93 5.87 1.14 -17.46
CA LEU A 93 4.59 1.51 -16.81
C LEU A 93 3.81 2.61 -17.55
N SER A 94 4.20 2.94 -18.79
CA SER A 94 3.64 4.06 -19.56
C SER A 94 2.17 3.90 -19.96
N ASP A 95 1.60 2.71 -19.81
CA ASP A 95 0.22 2.33 -20.15
C ASP A 95 -0.67 2.09 -18.91
N MET A 96 -0.17 2.32 -17.70
CA MET A 96 -0.94 2.17 -16.47
C MET A 96 -2.12 3.16 -16.43
N THR A 97 -3.34 2.62 -16.47
CA THR A 97 -4.57 3.41 -16.35
C THR A 97 -5.27 3.13 -15.01
N LEU A 98 -6.13 4.05 -14.56
CA LEU A 98 -6.97 3.82 -13.39
C LEU A 98 -7.82 2.54 -13.54
N GLY A 99 -8.34 2.27 -14.74
CA GLY A 99 -9.09 1.04 -15.00
C GLY A 99 -8.26 -0.21 -14.75
N TYR A 100 -7.06 -0.27 -15.35
CA TYR A 100 -6.16 -1.41 -15.22
C TYR A 100 -5.64 -1.59 -13.78
N TYR A 101 -5.35 -0.49 -13.09
CA TYR A 101 -5.02 -0.49 -11.67
C TYR A 101 -6.15 -1.06 -10.82
N LEU A 102 -7.41 -0.66 -11.05
CA LEU A 102 -8.53 -1.09 -10.24
C LEU A 102 -8.97 -2.54 -10.51
N THR A 103 -8.59 -3.14 -11.64
CA THR A 103 -9.00 -4.51 -12.01
C THR A 103 -7.89 -5.54 -11.86
N ASP A 104 -6.67 -5.22 -12.30
CA ASP A 104 -5.61 -6.21 -12.50
C ASP A 104 -4.35 -5.89 -11.68
N LYS A 105 -4.09 -4.60 -11.39
CA LYS A 105 -2.81 -4.17 -10.78
C LYS A 105 -3.01 -3.49 -9.43
N PHE A 106 -4.06 -3.86 -8.70
CA PHE A 106 -4.41 -3.14 -7.46
C PHE A 106 -3.35 -3.35 -6.39
N ALA A 107 -2.92 -2.25 -5.78
CA ALA A 107 -1.96 -2.27 -4.68
C ALA A 107 -2.27 -1.12 -3.72
N LEU A 108 -2.44 -1.42 -2.44
CA LEU A 108 -2.60 -0.38 -1.42
C LEU A 108 -1.21 0.03 -0.91
N TRP A 109 -0.84 1.28 -1.16
CA TRP A 109 0.35 1.90 -0.61
C TRP A 109 0.00 2.81 0.56
N ILE A 110 0.72 2.64 1.66
CA ILE A 110 0.68 3.52 2.83
C ILE A 110 2.03 4.23 2.91
N ASP A 111 2.04 5.51 2.59
CA ASP A 111 3.22 6.34 2.76
C ASP A 111 3.42 6.67 4.25
N LEU A 112 4.62 6.39 4.75
CA LEU A 112 5.06 6.67 6.11
C LEU A 112 6.17 7.71 6.14
N ARG A 113 6.55 8.32 5.01
CA ARG A 113 7.56 9.38 5.01
C ARG A 113 7.04 10.63 5.71
N THR A 114 7.96 11.36 6.34
CA THR A 114 7.63 12.63 7.01
C THR A 114 7.54 13.80 6.03
N THR A 115 8.20 13.70 4.88
CA THR A 115 8.12 14.66 3.78
C THR A 115 7.98 13.94 2.44
N ASP A 116 7.11 14.49 1.58
CA ASP A 116 6.84 13.99 0.22
C ASP A 116 7.95 14.36 -0.78
N ASP A 117 8.96 15.15 -0.36
CA ASP A 117 10.10 15.52 -1.19
C ASP A 117 11.28 14.56 -0.96
N ASP A 118 11.62 13.76 -1.99
CA ASP A 118 12.80 12.87 -1.98
C ASP A 118 14.15 13.64 -1.87
N SER A 119 14.16 14.92 -1.48
CA SER A 119 15.33 15.76 -1.30
C SER A 119 16.11 15.49 -0.01
N LEU A 120 15.48 14.91 1.00
CA LEU A 120 16.16 14.53 2.24
C LEU A 120 16.39 13.02 2.23
N HIS A 121 17.62 12.61 1.90
CA HIS A 121 18.10 11.24 2.12
C HIS A 121 17.91 10.87 3.61
N GLY A 122 16.78 10.23 3.95
CA GLY A 122 16.47 9.81 5.32
C GLY A 122 15.05 10.08 5.84
N SER A 123 14.09 10.51 5.01
CA SER A 123 12.74 10.93 5.48
C SER A 123 11.78 9.80 5.90
N GLY A 124 12.24 8.55 5.97
CA GLY A 124 11.43 7.46 6.53
C GLY A 124 11.07 7.76 7.99
N ARG A 125 9.85 7.41 8.40
CA ARG A 125 9.45 7.59 9.79
C ARG A 125 10.29 6.68 10.68
N LYS A 126 10.98 7.30 11.63
CA LYS A 126 11.73 6.60 12.68
C LYS A 126 10.77 5.79 13.54
N LEU A 127 11.07 4.51 13.67
CA LEU A 127 10.42 3.58 14.58
C LEU A 127 11.48 3.20 15.63
N GLU A 128 11.82 4.17 16.50
CA GLU A 128 12.82 3.97 17.56
C GLU A 128 12.11 3.45 18.83
N GLY A 129 12.38 2.20 19.21
CA GLY A 129 11.85 1.56 20.42
C GLY A 129 11.39 0.12 20.18
N ALA A 130 11.60 -0.78 21.16
CA ALA A 130 11.45 -2.23 21.01
C ALA A 130 10.00 -2.74 20.82
N SER A 131 9.00 -1.88 20.56
CA SER A 131 7.58 -2.29 20.56
C SER A 131 6.63 -1.36 19.81
N GLN A 132 7.04 -0.68 18.73
CA GLN A 132 6.06 0.13 17.99
C GLN A 132 5.12 -0.79 17.20
N SER A 133 3.90 -0.95 17.73
CA SER A 133 2.82 -1.64 17.02
C SER A 133 2.19 -0.70 16.01
N ILE A 134 2.01 -1.23 14.80
CA ILE A 134 1.22 -0.58 13.76
C ILE A 134 -0.07 -1.37 13.65
N ASN A 135 -1.18 -0.69 13.89
CA ASN A 135 -2.51 -1.27 13.74
C ASN A 135 -3.18 -0.59 12.56
N ILE A 136 -3.60 -1.39 11.59
CA ILE A 136 -4.29 -0.95 10.40
C ILE A 136 -5.69 -1.55 10.41
N GLN A 137 -6.68 -0.68 10.30
CA GLN A 137 -8.07 -1.07 10.07
C GLN A 137 -8.44 -0.74 8.63
N ILE A 138 -8.89 -1.75 7.88
CA ILE A 138 -9.36 -1.62 6.51
C ILE A 138 -10.86 -1.86 6.49
N GLU A 139 -11.62 -0.85 6.09
CA GLU A 139 -13.06 -0.96 5.83
C GLU A 139 -13.27 -1.11 4.32
N LYS A 140 -14.10 -2.07 3.91
CA LYS A 140 -14.34 -2.40 2.51
C LYS A 140 -15.79 -2.76 2.24
N ASP A 141 -16.18 -2.72 0.96
CA ASP A 141 -17.48 -3.21 0.54
C ASP A 141 -17.58 -4.73 0.73
N ALA A 142 -18.80 -5.23 0.91
CA ALA A 142 -19.07 -6.67 0.83
C ALA A 142 -18.86 -7.14 -0.61
N GLU A 143 -18.18 -8.26 -0.78
CA GLU A 143 -17.85 -8.81 -2.10
C GLU A 143 -18.13 -10.30 -2.16
N THR A 144 -18.22 -10.80 -3.39
CA THR A 144 -18.43 -12.22 -3.69
C THR A 144 -17.16 -13.06 -3.52
N ALA A 145 -15.99 -12.42 -3.61
CA ALA A 145 -14.72 -13.08 -3.34
C ALA A 145 -14.68 -13.58 -1.89
N GLY A 146 -14.10 -14.76 -1.71
CA GLY A 146 -14.02 -15.44 -0.43
C GLY A 146 -12.96 -14.85 0.49
N ALA A 147 -12.25 -15.72 1.21
CA ALA A 147 -11.06 -15.31 1.94
C ALA A 147 -9.97 -14.92 0.94
N LEU A 148 -9.40 -13.72 1.11
CA LEU A 148 -8.28 -13.25 0.30
C LEU A 148 -6.96 -13.49 1.02
N ASP A 149 -5.92 -13.78 0.24
CA ASP A 149 -4.54 -13.73 0.71
C ASP A 149 -4.00 -12.31 0.57
N ALA A 150 -3.28 -11.82 1.57
CA ALA A 150 -2.64 -10.51 1.55
C ALA A 150 -1.12 -10.67 1.72
N TYR A 151 -0.36 -10.21 0.73
CA TYR A 151 1.09 -10.05 0.83
C TYR A 151 1.40 -8.64 1.32
N ILE A 152 2.17 -8.54 2.40
CA ILE A 152 2.50 -7.27 3.07
C ILE A 152 4.00 -7.08 3.02
N PHE A 153 4.46 -5.96 2.45
CA PHE A 153 5.87 -5.62 2.35
C PHE A 153 6.18 -4.35 3.16
N TYR A 154 7.25 -4.40 3.95
CA TYR A 154 7.79 -3.25 4.68
C TYR A 154 8.92 -2.63 3.87
N ILE A 155 8.76 -1.38 3.44
CA ILE A 155 9.81 -0.68 2.71
C ILE A 155 10.63 0.14 3.70
N CYS A 156 11.82 -0.36 4.03
CA CYS A 156 12.70 0.25 5.03
C CYS A 156 13.72 1.20 4.41
N VAL A 157 14.26 2.10 5.23
CA VAL A 157 15.46 2.87 4.88
C VAL A 157 16.65 2.17 5.53
N ASP A 158 17.60 1.71 4.72
CA ASP A 158 18.90 1.27 5.24
C ASP A 158 19.70 2.51 5.64
N ASN A 159 20.08 2.58 6.92
CA ASN A 159 21.06 3.53 7.43
C ASN A 159 22.43 2.85 7.51
#